data_AF-A0A238UR87-F1
#
_entry.id   AF-A0A238UR87-F1
#
_cell.length_a   1.000
_cell.length_b   1.000
_cell.length_c   1.000
_cell.angle_alpha   90.00
_cell.angle_beta   90.00
_cell.angle_gamma   90.00
#
_symmetry.space_group_name_H-M   'P 1'
#
loop_
_entity.id
_entity.type
_entity.pdbx_description
1 polymer ?
#
loop_
_entity_poly.entity_id
_entity_poly.type
_entity_poly.pdbx_seq_one_letter_code
_entity_poly.pdbx_strand_id
1 'polypeptide(L)'
;MKIERAREDLVVAGSGAGATVVLAILSSVGLVGEISSIAMLAPVFVYFAYLFSRKGGPYGSWDLARNWAILAILVALGVLVGSLV
;
A
#
# COMPACT_ATOMS: atom_id res chain seq x y z
N MET A 1 18.60 -6.54 -15.29
CA MET A 1 17.41 -5.83 -14.74
C MET A 1 16.82 -4.95 -15.82
N LYS A 2 15.50 -5.00 -16.05
CA LYS A 2 14.82 -4.03 -16.92
C LYS A 2 14.41 -2.85 -16.04
N ILE A 3 14.90 -1.65 -16.34
CA ILE A 3 14.62 -0.42 -15.58
C ILE A 3 13.12 -0.18 -15.41
N GLU A 4 12.31 -0.55 -16.41
CA GLU A 4 10.85 -0.45 -16.36
C GLU A 4 10.23 -1.18 -15.16
N ARG A 5 10.70 -2.41 -14.88
CA ARG A 5 10.21 -3.19 -13.75
C ARG A 5 10.61 -2.57 -12.41
N ALA A 6 11.82 -2.01 -12.34
CA ALA A 6 12.28 -1.31 -11.14
C ALA A 6 11.46 -0.04 -10.86
N ARG A 7 11.08 0.69 -11.92
CA ARG A 7 10.19 1.85 -11.81
C ARG A 7 8.81 1.45 -11.29
N GLU A 8 8.23 0.40 -11.85
CA GLU A 8 6.93 -0.12 -11.39
C GLU A 8 6.96 -0.56 -9.92
N ASP A 9 8.00 -1.30 -9.53
CA ASP A 9 8.18 -1.72 -8.14
C ASP A 9 8.32 -0.53 -7.19
N LEU A 10 9.07 0.52 -7.61
CA LEU A 10 9.22 1.74 -6.83
C LEU A 10 7.90 2.47 -6.62
N VAL A 11 7.01 2.50 -7.63
CA VAL A 11 5.69 3.13 -7.48
C VAL A 11 4.86 2.39 -6.44
N VAL A 12 4.75 1.06 -6.53
CA VAL A 12 3.92 0.29 -5.58
C VAL A 12 4.49 0.33 -4.17
N ALA A 13 5.81 0.11 -4.04
CA ALA A 13 6.50 0.17 -2.75
C ALA A 13 6.40 1.58 -2.13
N GLY A 14 6.63 2.62 -2.93
CA GLY A 14 6.53 4.01 -2.52
C GLY A 14 5.13 4.39 -2.07
N SER A 15 4.08 3.94 -2.78
CA SER A 15 2.69 4.16 -2.37
C SER A 15 2.37 3.48 -1.04
N GLY A 16 2.76 2.22 -0.85
CA GLY A 16 2.53 1.50 0.41
C GLY A 16 3.28 2.12 1.59
N ALA A 17 4.58 2.43 1.40
CA ALA A 17 5.40 3.06 2.44
C ALA A 17 4.92 4.47 2.77
N GLY A 18 4.65 5.29 1.75
CA GLY A 18 4.14 6.65 1.92
C GLY A 18 2.81 6.68 2.66
N ALA A 19 1.87 5.80 2.29
CA ALA A 19 0.58 5.71 2.97
C ALA A 19 0.72 5.27 4.44
N THR A 20 1.64 4.36 4.74
CA THR A 20 1.96 3.95 6.11
C THR A 20 2.49 5.12 6.93
N VAL A 21 3.42 5.91 6.38
CA VAL A 21 3.96 7.11 7.03
C VAL A 21 2.85 8.13 7.29
N VAL A 22 1.95 8.36 6.33
CA VAL A 22 0.82 9.27 6.51
C VAL A 22 -0.09 8.81 7.65
N LEU A 23 -0.45 7.53 7.73
CA LEU A 23 -1.25 7.00 8.84
C LEU A 23 -0.54 7.17 10.19
N ALA A 24 0.76 6.90 10.25
CA ALA A 24 1.54 7.08 11.46
C ALA A 24 1.58 8.54 11.91
N ILE A 25 1.78 9.48 10.99
CA ILE A 25 1.74 10.92 11.27
C ILE A 25 0.36 11.29 11.81
N LEU A 26 -0.72 10.96 11.09
CA LEU A 26 -2.09 11.30 11.48
C LEU A 26 -2.44 10.78 12.88
N SER A 27 -2.06 9.55 13.20
CA SER A 27 -2.28 8.96 14.51
C SER A 27 -1.41 9.65 15.58
N SER A 28 -0.14 9.94 15.29
CA SER A 28 0.79 10.57 16.25
C SER A 28 0.40 12.01 16.64
N VAL A 29 -0.22 12.76 15.73
CA VAL A 29 -0.69 14.12 16.01
C VAL A 29 -2.12 14.17 16.56
N GLY A 30 -2.75 13.00 16.76
CA GLY A 30 -4.10 12.89 17.32
C GLY A 30 -5.22 13.39 16.40
N LEU A 31 -4.98 13.44 15.09
CA LEU A 31 -6.01 13.83 14.11
C LEU A 31 -7.05 12.73 13.86
N VAL A 32 -6.75 11.50 14.28
CA VAL A 32 -7.56 10.28 14.11
C VAL A 32 -7.47 9.42 15.37
N GLY A 33 -8.31 8.39 15.48
CA GLY A 33 -8.24 7.42 16.57
C GLY A 33 -6.89 6.69 16.65
N GLU A 34 -6.66 5.98 17.75
CA GLU A 34 -5.44 5.16 17.89
C GLU A 34 -5.44 4.05 16.84
N ILE A 35 -4.45 4.09 15.94
CA ILE A 35 -4.30 3.06 14.91
C ILE A 35 -3.29 2.03 15.44
N SER A 36 -3.71 0.77 15.54
CA SER A 36 -2.79 -0.30 15.95
C SER A 36 -1.60 -0.42 15.00
N SER A 37 -0.42 -0.76 15.53
CA SER A 37 0.80 -0.90 14.73
C SER A 37 0.65 -1.94 13.60
N ILE A 38 -0.18 -2.97 13.81
CA ILE A 38 -0.49 -3.98 12.79
C ILE A 38 -1.32 -3.36 11.65
N ALA A 39 -2.35 -2.58 11.97
CA ALA A 39 -3.19 -1.94 10.96
C ALA A 39 -2.40 -0.90 10.14
N MET A 40 -1.44 -0.20 10.76
CA MET A 40 -0.56 0.73 10.04
C MET A 40 0.26 0.05 8.93
N LEU A 41 0.61 -1.23 9.08
CA LEU A 41 1.41 -1.97 8.09
C LEU A 41 0.60 -2.49 6.90
N ALA A 42 -0.74 -2.43 6.95
CA ALA A 42 -1.61 -2.96 5.90
C ALA A 42 -1.29 -2.40 4.49
N PRO A 43 -1.00 -1.10 4.28
CA PRO A 43 -0.66 -0.57 2.96
C PRO A 43 0.64 -1.14 2.39
N VAL A 44 1.66 -1.39 3.23
CA VAL A 44 2.92 -2.04 2.81
C VAL A 44 2.68 -3.51 2.47
N PHE A 45 1.74 -4.18 3.13
CA PHE A 45 1.38 -5.56 2.82
C PHE A 45 0.90 -5.74 1.37
N VAL A 46 0.31 -4.70 0.78
CA VAL A 46 -0.08 -4.68 -0.64
C VAL A 46 1.13 -4.83 -1.57
N TYR A 47 2.28 -4.23 -1.23
CA TYR A 47 3.50 -4.42 -2.02
C TYR A 47 4.01 -5.86 -1.95
N PHE A 48 3.94 -6.50 -0.79
CA PHE A 48 4.30 -7.92 -0.68
C PHE A 48 3.38 -8.79 -1.52
N ALA A 49 2.05 -8.56 -1.48
CA ALA A 49 1.10 -9.27 -2.33
C ALA A 49 1.39 -9.08 -3.83
N TYR A 50 1.72 -7.84 -4.24
CA TYR A 50 2.15 -7.52 -5.60
C TYR A 50 3.38 -8.34 -6.04
N LEU A 51 4.39 -8.50 -5.17
CA LEU A 51 5.58 -9.29 -5.47
C LEU A 51 5.27 -10.78 -5.71
N PHE A 52 4.28 -11.33 -4.99
CA PHE A 52 3.85 -12.71 -5.19
C PHE A 52 2.99 -12.88 -6.44
N SER A 53 2.12 -11.92 -6.77
CA SER A 53 1.30 -11.93 -7.99
C SER A 53 2.17 -11.99 -9.25
N ARG A 54 3.21 -11.16 -9.31
CA ARG A 54 4.08 -11.05 -10.49
C ARG A 54 5.11 -12.19 -10.66
N LYS A 55 5.11 -13.23 -9.82
CA LYS A 55 6.11 -14.32 -9.87
C LYS A 55 5.81 -15.46 -10.85
N GLY A 56 4.64 -15.51 -11.52
CA GLY A 56 4.43 -16.59 -12.51
C GLY A 56 3.02 -16.83 -13.05
N GLY A 57 2.04 -15.96 -12.80
CA GLY A 57 0.71 -16.06 -13.39
C GLY A 57 0.60 -15.33 -14.73
N PRO A 58 -0.36 -15.68 -15.61
CA PRO A 58 -0.69 -14.85 -16.76
C PRO A 58 -1.10 -13.46 -16.24
N TYR A 59 -0.31 -12.44 -16.58
CA TYR A 59 -0.59 -11.05 -16.21
C TYR A 59 -1.95 -10.66 -16.83
N GLY A 60 -3.00 -10.75 -16.04
CA GLY A 60 -4.31 -10.25 -16.43
C GLY A 60 -4.24 -8.73 -16.59
N SER A 61 -5.20 -8.15 -17.31
CA SER A 61 -5.34 -6.69 -17.47
C SER A 61 -5.43 -5.92 -16.14
N TRP A 62 -5.69 -6.64 -15.04
CA TRP A 62 -5.79 -6.09 -13.69
C TRP A 62 -4.44 -6.05 -12.93
N ASP A 63 -3.41 -6.79 -13.34
CA ASP A 63 -2.11 -6.90 -12.65
C ASP A 63 -1.10 -5.80 -13.08
N LEU A 64 -1.61 -4.58 -13.21
CA LEU A 64 -0.82 -3.39 -13.52
C LEU A 64 -0.30 -2.76 -12.23
N ALA A 65 0.96 -2.31 -12.21
CA ALA A 65 1.55 -1.64 -11.05
C ALA A 65 0.71 -0.46 -10.55
N ARG A 66 0.08 0.28 -11.47
CA ARG A 66 -0.87 1.35 -11.15
C ARG A 66 -2.04 0.88 -10.27
N ASN A 67 -2.62 -0.28 -10.57
CA ASN A 67 -3.76 -0.80 -9.83
C ASN A 67 -3.36 -1.21 -8.42
N TRP A 68 -2.17 -1.80 -8.25
CA TRP A 68 -1.61 -2.13 -6.94
C TRP A 68 -1.26 -0.90 -6.11
N ALA A 69 -0.75 0.16 -6.74
CA ALA A 69 -0.53 1.45 -6.08
C ALA A 69 -1.85 2.06 -5.59
N ILE A 70 -2.89 2.06 -6.44
CA ILE A 70 -4.25 2.49 -6.05
C ILE A 70 -4.77 1.64 -4.89
N LEU A 71 -4.59 0.31 -4.96
CA LEU A 71 -5.02 -0.60 -3.90
C LEU A 71 -4.32 -0.29 -2.57
N ALA A 72 -3.02 0.02 -2.57
CA ALA A 72 -2.30 0.41 -1.36
C ALA A 72 -2.90 1.68 -0.72
N ILE A 73 -3.28 2.66 -1.55
CA ILE A 73 -3.97 3.88 -1.09
C ILE A 73 -5.37 3.53 -0.54
N LEU A 74 -6.14 2.71 -1.23
CA LEU A 74 -7.48 2.30 -0.77
C LEU A 74 -7.42 1.54 0.56
N VAL A 75 -6.42 0.68 0.76
CA VAL A 75 -6.20 -0.02 2.03
C VAL A 75 -5.91 0.98 3.15
N ALA A 76 -5.06 1.98 2.90
CA ALA A 76 -4.78 3.02 3.88
C ALA A 76 -6.04 3.83 4.23
N LEU A 77 -6.86 4.17 3.24
CA LEU A 77 -8.16 4.82 3.45
C LEU A 77 -9.11 3.93 4.26
N GLY A 78 -9.12 2.62 4.04
CA GLY A 78 -9.91 1.67 4.82
C GLY A 78 -9.48 1.65 6.29
N VAL A 79 -8.18 1.63 6.57
CA VAL A 79 -7.64 1.74 7.94
C VAL A 79 -8.04 3.07 8.58
N LEU A 80 -7.90 4.17 7.82
CA LEU A 80 -8.27 5.51 8.28
C LEU A 80 -9.75 5.57 8.67
N VAL A 81 -10.65 5.14 7.79
CA VAL A 81 -12.09 5.11 8.07
C VAL A 81 -12.41 4.21 9.25
N GLY A 82 -11.77 3.05 9.35
CA GLY A 82 -11.95 2.13 10.48
C GLY A 82 -11.50 2.70 11.82
N SER A 83 -10.58 3.68 11.84
CA SER A 83 -10.13 4.36 13.05
C SER A 83 -11.06 5.48 13.54
N LEU A 84 -12.07 5.83 12.75
CA LEU A 84 -13.03 6.90 13.06
C LEU A 84 -14.35 6.39 13.67
N VAL A 85 -14.52 5.07 13.74
CA VAL A 85 -15.73 4.37 14.25
C VAL A 85 -15.44 3.76 15.61
#